data_AF-A0A0D0A7R2-F1
#
_entry.id   AF-A0A0D0A7R2-F1
#
_cell.length_a   1.000
_cell.length_b   1.000
_cell.length_c   1.000
_cell.angle_alpha   90.00
_cell.angle_beta   90.00
_cell.angle_gamma   90.00
#
_symmetry.space_group_name_H-M   'P 1'
#
loop_
_entity.id
_entity.type
_entity.pdbx_description
1 polymer ?
#
loop_
_entity_poly.entity_id
_entity_poly.type
_entity_poly.pdbx_seq_one_letter_code
_entity_poly.pdbx_strand_id
1 'polypeptide(L)'
;EDLDQAITLQSELLASRPVGYPHRYSSLMDIANQLSDRFHRRGDAKDLDDAIVFSKEALALHPDRFLSLNNLATGKSTIHPL
;
A
#
# COMPACT_ATOMS: atom_id res chain seq x y z
N GLU A 1 -14.45 -7.91 14.37
CA GLU A 1 -15.70 -7.24 13.98
C GLU A 1 -15.44 -5.82 13.47
N ASP A 2 -15.09 -4.83 14.29
CA ASP A 2 -14.88 -3.46 13.78
C ASP A 2 -13.80 -3.34 12.68
N LEU A 3 -12.69 -4.06 12.85
CA LEU A 3 -11.60 -4.10 11.86
C LEU A 3 -11.99 -4.81 10.56
N ASP A 4 -12.83 -5.85 10.64
CA ASP A 4 -13.26 -6.61 9.47
C ASP A 4 -14.22 -5.77 8.61
N GLN A 5 -15.09 -4.99 9.27
CA GLN A 5 -15.97 -4.02 8.62
C GLN A 5 -15.18 -2.84 8.03
N ALA A 6 -14.18 -2.33 8.75
CA ALA A 6 -13.31 -1.26 8.25
C ALA A 6 -12.57 -1.68 6.97
N ILE A 7 -11.94 -2.87 6.98
CA ILE A 7 -11.22 -3.41 5.81
C ILE A 7 -12.17 -3.60 4.62
N THR A 8 -13.38 -4.13 4.86
CA THR A 8 -14.38 -4.35 3.80
C THR A 8 -14.83 -3.03 3.17
N LEU A 9 -15.25 -2.06 4.00
CA LEU A 9 -15.68 -0.75 3.54
C LEU A 9 -14.58 -0.01 2.77
N GLN A 10 -13.34 -0.09 3.26
CA GLN A 10 -12.20 0.59 2.65
C GLN A 10 -11.80 -0.07 1.32
N SER A 11 -11.96 -1.40 1.20
CA SER A 11 -11.77 -2.15 -0.05
C SER A 11 -12.84 -1.82 -1.11
N GLU A 12 -14.10 -1.72 -0.72
CA GLU A 12 -15.21 -1.31 -1.61
C GLU A 12 -15.05 0.14 -2.10
N LEU A 13 -14.61 1.03 -1.21
CA LEU A 13 -14.27 2.42 -1.54
C LEU A 13 -13.09 2.49 -2.53
N LEU A 14 -12.12 1.61 -2.42
CA LEU A 14 -11.03 1.51 -3.39
C LEU A 14 -11.50 0.97 -4.74
N ALA A 15 -12.39 -0.01 -4.76
CA ALA A 15 -12.95 -0.55 -6.01
C ALA A 15 -13.80 0.49 -6.77
N SER A 16 -14.46 1.41 -6.06
CA SER A 16 -15.31 2.46 -6.65
C SER A 16 -14.56 3.74 -7.07
N ARG A 17 -13.29 3.91 -6.67
CA ARG A 17 -12.50 5.11 -6.96
C ARG A 17 -11.61 4.95 -8.21
N PRO A 18 -11.57 5.94 -9.12
CA PRO A 18 -10.68 5.91 -10.28
C PRO A 18 -9.20 5.79 -9.89
N VAL A 19 -8.44 5.06 -10.71
CA VAL A 19 -6.97 5.00 -10.65
C VAL A 19 -6.44 6.40 -10.98
N GLY A 20 -6.13 7.18 -9.96
CA GLY A 20 -5.80 8.60 -10.10
C GLY A 20 -6.19 9.46 -8.89
N TYR A 21 -6.98 8.90 -7.96
CA TYR A 21 -7.29 9.59 -6.71
C TYR A 21 -6.02 9.78 -5.86
N PRO A 22 -5.66 11.02 -5.44
CA PRO A 22 -4.41 11.32 -4.74
C PRO A 22 -4.19 10.51 -3.46
N HIS A 23 -5.26 9.99 -2.87
CA HIS A 23 -5.25 9.25 -1.61
C HIS A 23 -5.36 7.72 -1.78
N ARG A 24 -5.34 7.20 -3.01
CA ARG A 24 -5.44 5.75 -3.25
C ARG A 24 -4.27 5.00 -2.60
N TYR A 25 -3.05 5.54 -2.68
CA TYR A 25 -1.88 5.01 -1.98
C TYR A 25 -2.09 4.90 -0.47
N SER A 26 -2.52 5.99 0.18
CA SER A 26 -2.75 6.02 1.63
C SER A 26 -3.80 5.01 2.06
N SER A 27 -4.91 4.92 1.33
CA SER A 27 -5.97 3.95 1.63
C SER A 27 -5.49 2.49 1.53
N LEU A 28 -4.67 2.16 0.52
CA LEU A 28 -4.10 0.82 0.38
C LEU A 28 -3.12 0.48 1.51
N MET A 29 -2.29 1.45 1.90
CA MET A 29 -1.37 1.27 3.03
C MET A 29 -2.09 1.13 4.37
N ASP A 30 -3.17 1.86 4.58
CA ASP A 30 -3.98 1.75 5.81
C ASP A 30 -4.60 0.36 5.94
N ILE A 31 -5.13 -0.20 4.84
CA ILE A 31 -5.67 -1.58 4.83
C ILE A 31 -4.56 -2.60 5.10
N ALA A 32 -3.40 -2.46 4.45
CA ALA A 32 -2.27 -3.36 4.68
C ALA A 32 -1.80 -3.35 6.15
N ASN A 33 -1.76 -2.17 6.78
CA ASN A 33 -1.41 -2.05 8.20
C ASN A 33 -2.46 -2.70 9.11
N GLN A 34 -3.75 -2.49 8.86
CA GLN A 34 -4.83 -3.11 9.63
C GLN A 34 -4.81 -4.65 9.54
N LEU A 35 -4.52 -5.18 8.35
CA LEU A 35 -4.37 -6.62 8.13
C LEU A 35 -3.13 -7.17 8.85
N SER A 36 -2.00 -6.47 8.78
CA SER A 36 -0.79 -6.84 9.55
C SER A 36 -1.05 -6.85 11.05
N ASP A 37 -1.73 -5.84 11.59
CA ASP A 37 -2.12 -5.80 13.01
C ASP A 37 -3.08 -6.96 13.36
N ARG A 38 -3.97 -7.34 12.45
CA ARG A 38 -4.88 -8.49 12.62
C ARG A 38 -4.10 -9.80 12.63
N PHE A 39 -3.12 -9.98 11.74
CA PHE A 39 -2.19 -11.10 11.76
C PHE A 39 -1.44 -11.20 13.09
N HIS A 40 -0.85 -10.11 13.59
CA HIS A 40 -0.14 -10.15 14.87
C HIS A 40 -1.03 -10.56 16.05
N ARG A 41 -2.33 -10.24 16.00
CA ARG A 41 -3.29 -10.63 17.05
C ARG A 41 -3.82 -12.06 16.91
N ARG A 42 -4.00 -12.56 15.68
CA ARG A 42 -4.74 -13.81 15.41
C ARG A 42 -3.90 -14.92 14.80
N GLY A 43 -2.76 -14.61 14.21
CA GLY A 43 -1.88 -15.54 13.52
C GLY A 43 -2.43 -16.07 12.19
N ASP A 44 -3.46 -15.44 11.61
CA ASP A 44 -4.05 -15.89 10.34
C ASP A 44 -3.18 -15.49 9.15
N ALA A 45 -2.55 -16.47 8.51
CA ALA A 45 -1.67 -16.24 7.36
C ALA A 45 -2.38 -15.53 6.19
N LYS A 46 -3.70 -15.68 6.05
CA LYS A 46 -4.47 -14.97 5.02
C LYS A 46 -4.39 -13.46 5.19
N ASP A 47 -4.38 -12.98 6.43
CA ASP A 47 -4.25 -11.55 6.72
C ASP A 47 -2.92 -11.00 6.22
N LEU A 48 -1.86 -11.79 6.40
CA LEU A 48 -0.52 -11.43 5.94
C LEU A 48 -0.43 -11.45 4.41
N ASP A 49 -1.00 -12.45 3.76
CA ASP A 49 -1.06 -12.54 2.29
C ASP A 49 -1.82 -11.35 1.68
N ASP A 50 -2.99 -11.02 2.24
CA ASP A 50 -3.80 -9.88 1.80
C ASP A 50 -3.04 -8.55 2.04
N ALA A 51 -2.34 -8.39 3.17
CA ALA A 51 -1.54 -7.21 3.46
C ALA A 51 -0.41 -7.00 2.41
N ILE A 52 0.21 -8.09 1.96
CA ILE A 52 1.24 -8.07 0.92
C ILE A 52 0.64 -7.64 -0.43
N VAL A 53 -0.55 -8.12 -0.78
CA VAL A 53 -1.23 -7.74 -2.04
C VAL A 53 -1.51 -6.25 -2.06
N PHE A 54 -2.12 -5.71 -1.00
CA PHE A 54 -2.44 -4.27 -0.92
C PHE A 54 -1.18 -3.39 -0.90
N SER A 55 -0.12 -3.82 -0.21
CA SER A 55 1.17 -3.11 -0.22
C SER A 55 1.78 -3.05 -1.62
N LYS A 56 1.71 -4.15 -2.38
CA LYS A 56 2.20 -4.19 -3.78
C LYS A 56 1.41 -3.26 -4.68
N GLU A 57 0.08 -3.23 -4.54
CA GLU A 57 -0.77 -2.29 -5.30
C GLU A 57 -0.43 -0.83 -4.95
N ALA A 58 -0.21 -0.52 -3.67
CA ALA A 58 0.20 0.81 -3.24
C ALA A 58 1.53 1.23 -3.89
N LEU A 59 2.53 0.35 -3.87
CA LEU A 59 3.83 0.60 -4.50
C LEU A 59 3.73 0.81 -6.02
N ALA A 60 2.80 0.11 -6.69
CA ALA A 60 2.58 0.26 -8.12
C ALA A 60 1.99 1.63 -8.51
N LEU A 61 1.34 2.35 -7.58
CA LEU A 61 0.78 3.68 -7.84
C LEU A 61 1.82 4.80 -7.83
N HIS A 62 2.98 4.59 -7.20
CA HIS A 62 4.06 5.57 -7.13
C HIS A 62 5.44 4.93 -7.46
N PRO A 63 5.63 4.43 -8.68
CA PRO A 63 6.90 3.82 -9.10
C PRO A 63 8.08 4.81 -8.97
N ASP A 64 7.85 6.11 -9.16
CA ASP A 64 8.86 7.17 -9.04
C ASP A 64 9.33 7.40 -7.60
N ARG A 65 8.47 7.10 -6.60
CA ARG A 65 8.86 7.14 -5.17
C ARG A 65 9.80 5.98 -4.84
N PHE A 66 9.62 4.83 -5.48
CA PHE A 66 10.54 3.69 -5.35
C PHE A 66 11.86 3.93 -6.07
N LEU A 67 11.84 4.53 -7.27
CA LEU A 67 13.06 4.93 -7.99
C LEU A 67 13.84 6.00 -7.22
N SER A 68 13.19 6.99 -6.63
CA SER A 68 13.87 8.01 -5.81
C SER A 68 14.46 7.42 -4.52
N LEU A 69 13.78 6.50 -3.82
CA LEU A 69 14.36 5.79 -2.68
C LEU A 69 15.54 4.89 -3.07
N ASN A 70 15.46 4.16 -4.19
CA ASN A 70 16.58 3.36 -4.70
C ASN A 70 17.74 4.22 -5.18
N ASN A 71 17.48 5.36 -5.82
CA ASN A 71 18.53 6.29 -6.26
C ASN A 71 19.21 6.96 -5.06
N LEU A 72 18.47 7.24 -3.97
CA LEU A 72 19.03 7.72 -2.70
C LEU A 72 19.84 6.62 -1.99
N ALA A 73 19.37 5.37 -1.98
CA ALA A 73 20.07 4.24 -1.37
C ALA A 73 21.32 3.81 -2.16
N THR A 74 21.36 4.03 -3.47
CA THR A 74 22.51 3.70 -4.34
C THR A 74 23.40 4.89 -4.67
N GLY A 75 23.14 6.09 -4.12
CA GLY A 75 23.97 7.28 -4.33
C GLY A 75 24.04 7.73 -5.79
N LYS A 76 23.14 7.28 -6.67
CA LYS A 76 23.04 7.79 -8.03
C LYS A 76 22.22 9.06 -7.98
N SER A 77 22.90 10.19 -7.74
CA SER A 77 22.38 11.48 -8.17
C SER A 77 21.99 11.36 -9.63
N THR A 78 20.68 11.34 -9.91
CA THR A 78 20.17 11.54 -11.26
C THR A 78 20.52 12.97 -11.64
N ILE A 79 21.71 13.14 -12.20
CA ILE A 79 22.07 14.34 -12.94
C ILE A 79 21.15 14.31 -14.15
N HIS A 80 20.08 15.11 -14.13
CA HIS A 80 19.35 15.46 -15.35
C HIS A 80 20.32 16.25 -16.25
N PRO A 81 20.64 15.78 -17.47
CA PRO A 81 21.32 16.63 -18.42
C PRO A 81 20.27 17.49 -19.15
N LEU A 82 20.45 18.81 -18.96
CA LEU A 82 19.94 19.98 -19.69
C LEU A 82 18.41 20.17 -19.78
#